data_AF-A0A8T7JIW0-F1
#
_entry.id   AF-A0A8T7JIW0-F1
#
_cell.length_a   1.000
_cell.length_b   1.000
_cell.length_c   1.000
_cell.angle_alpha   90.00
_cell.angle_beta   90.00
_cell.angle_gamma   90.00
#
_symmetry.space_group_name_H-M   'P 1'
#
loop_
_entity.id
_entity.type
_entity.pdbx_description
1 polymer ?
#
loop_
_entity_poly.entity_id
_entity_poly.type
_entity_poly.pdbx_seq_one_letter_code
_entity_poly.pdbx_strand_id
1 'polypeptide(L)'
;MKFLGLLMLLFLVPISNLQAQTADSNEDNFEPAIMSNEELKNTNLPILSAPVPEDGEAALTQAIERKEILEEKAVEIPFAILPHRPNYIMPVSYTEYPHDEEFEQALGDSWPGYMNVEAMFQISVKYQIHQFDKQNKNRLYVAYTNKSYWQVYSERISRPFRETNHEPELFLQLTPNWGYINRMTLSLNHQSNGQFQGLSRSWNRIIAGFYHRDGNSVYGIEPWWRIPETKKADPNDPTDNDNPDIHKYLGYGNFLWYKKVGQEALMFRLGNNLNFEKNRGWGEVEFTFPLGRRFLGFVQYFEGYGHSLIEYNRYQRRIGFGFKISDYL
;
A
#
# COMPACT_ATOMS: atom_id res chain seq x y z
N MET A 1 -18.89 -9.24 6.69
CA MET A 1 -19.97 -8.24 6.44
C MET A 1 -19.91 -6.97 7.29
N LYS A 2 -19.46 -6.99 8.57
CA LYS A 2 -19.48 -5.78 9.43
C LYS A 2 -18.52 -4.66 9.00
N PHE A 3 -17.38 -4.98 8.39
CA PHE A 3 -16.40 -3.98 7.94
C PHE A 3 -16.85 -3.20 6.68
N LEU A 4 -17.38 -3.88 5.65
CA LEU A 4 -18.01 -3.19 4.51
C LEU A 4 -19.20 -2.33 4.95
N GLY A 5 -19.98 -2.80 5.93
CA GLY A 5 -21.05 -2.02 6.55
C GLY A 5 -20.54 -0.76 7.28
N LEU A 6 -19.41 -0.85 7.99
CA LEU A 6 -18.77 0.30 8.64
C LEU A 6 -18.20 1.30 7.63
N LEU A 7 -17.61 0.81 6.52
CA LEU A 7 -17.15 1.63 5.42
C LEU A 7 -18.32 2.36 4.74
N MET A 8 -19.44 1.67 4.49
CA MET A 8 -20.68 2.28 3.97
C MET A 8 -21.33 3.28 4.94
N LEU A 9 -21.28 3.02 6.26
CA LEU A 9 -21.80 3.94 7.27
C LEU A 9 -21.03 5.25 7.31
N LEU A 10 -19.71 5.25 7.04
CA LEU A 10 -18.92 6.47 6.92
C LEU A 10 -19.24 7.30 5.66
N PHE A 11 -19.81 6.68 4.62
CA PHE A 11 -20.38 7.41 3.47
C PHE A 11 -21.77 8.03 3.75
N LEU A 12 -22.41 7.67 4.87
CA LEU A 12 -23.76 8.13 5.23
C LEU A 12 -23.78 9.13 6.40
N VAL A 13 -22.64 9.47 7.01
CA VAL A 13 -22.59 10.52 8.01
C VAL A 13 -22.46 11.88 7.29
N PRO A 14 -23.47 12.77 7.34
CA PRO A 14 -23.28 14.13 6.89
C PRO A 14 -22.18 14.77 7.75
N ILE A 15 -21.15 15.33 7.09
CA ILE A 15 -20.03 16.05 7.70
C ILE A 15 -20.54 17.44 8.16
N SER A 16 -21.61 17.49 8.95
CA SER A 16 -22.22 18.74 9.40
C SER A 16 -21.84 19.13 10.83
N ASN A 17 -20.96 18.40 11.51
CA ASN A 17 -20.60 18.69 12.92
C ASN A 17 -19.09 18.78 13.18
N LEU A 18 -18.40 19.59 12.38
CA LEU A 18 -17.08 20.11 12.74
C LEU A 18 -16.98 21.60 12.40
N GLN A 19 -17.86 22.40 13.01
CA GLN A 19 -17.70 23.85 13.09
C GLN A 19 -18.19 24.33 14.45
N ALA A 20 -17.26 24.85 15.25
CA ALA A 20 -17.58 25.77 16.33
C ALA A 20 -16.56 26.90 16.30
N GLN A 21 -16.73 27.80 15.32
CA GLN A 21 -16.62 29.24 15.54
C GLN A 21 -17.34 29.96 14.41
N THR A 22 -18.22 30.86 14.83
CA THR A 22 -19.25 31.56 14.07
C THR A 22 -18.71 32.38 12.90
N ALA A 23 -19.23 32.15 11.70
CA ALA A 23 -19.30 33.11 10.61
C ALA A 23 -20.50 32.80 9.70
N ASP A 24 -21.10 33.86 9.19
CA ASP A 24 -22.35 34.00 8.43
C ASP A 24 -22.85 32.81 7.61
N SER A 25 -24.18 32.65 7.64
CA SER A 25 -24.96 31.76 6.80
C SER A 25 -24.90 32.22 5.32
N ASN A 26 -23.98 31.65 4.56
CA ASN A 26 -24.19 31.41 3.14
C ASN A 26 -24.27 29.91 2.95
N GLU A 27 -25.42 29.42 2.48
CA GLU A 27 -25.54 28.09 1.87
C GLU A 27 -24.69 28.10 0.60
N ASP A 28 -23.37 27.92 0.75
CA ASP A 28 -22.50 27.58 -0.37
C ASP A 28 -22.89 26.18 -0.84
N ASN A 29 -23.71 26.13 -1.89
CA ASN A 29 -23.91 24.95 -2.69
C ASN A 29 -22.54 24.38 -3.05
N PHE A 30 -22.20 23.26 -2.42
CA PHE A 30 -20.96 22.53 -2.64
C PHE A 30 -21.03 21.82 -4.00
N GLU A 31 -21.04 22.56 -5.11
CA GLU A 31 -20.70 21.99 -6.40
C GLU A 31 -19.18 21.81 -6.43
N PRO A 32 -18.64 20.58 -6.49
CA PRO A 32 -17.22 20.42 -6.76
C PRO A 32 -16.96 21.06 -8.12
N ALA A 33 -16.17 22.13 -8.14
CA ALA A 33 -15.80 22.82 -9.37
C ALA A 33 -15.02 21.85 -10.26
N ILE A 34 -15.73 21.15 -11.14
CA ILE A 34 -15.15 20.27 -12.14
C ILE A 34 -14.43 21.17 -13.14
N MET A 35 -13.15 20.89 -13.37
CA MET A 35 -12.34 21.63 -14.32
C MET A 35 -12.95 21.56 -15.71
N SER A 36 -13.12 22.72 -16.35
CA SER A 36 -13.53 22.80 -17.75
C SER A 36 -12.46 22.24 -18.69
N ASN A 37 -12.85 21.88 -19.91
CA ASN A 37 -11.91 21.40 -20.92
C ASN A 37 -10.83 22.44 -21.29
N GLU A 38 -11.11 23.74 -21.17
CA GLU A 38 -10.11 24.79 -21.41
C GLU A 38 -9.11 24.89 -20.26
N GLU A 39 -9.59 24.84 -19.01
CA GLU A 39 -8.72 24.81 -17.84
C GLU A 39 -7.83 23.56 -17.83
N LEU A 40 -8.36 22.40 -18.23
CA LEU A 40 -7.60 21.16 -18.34
C LEU A 40 -6.47 21.27 -19.37
N LYS A 41 -6.75 21.83 -20.55
CA LYS A 41 -5.74 22.04 -21.60
C LYS A 41 -4.62 22.99 -21.15
N ASN A 42 -4.95 23.95 -20.29
CA ASN A 42 -4.03 24.97 -19.81
C ASN A 42 -3.37 24.59 -18.46
N THR A 43 -3.71 23.42 -17.89
CA THR A 43 -3.15 22.98 -16.61
C THR A 43 -1.68 22.59 -16.77
N ASN A 44 -0.81 23.29 -16.04
CA ASN A 44 0.62 23.01 -16.03
C ASN A 44 0.91 21.79 -15.13
N LEU A 45 1.07 20.62 -15.74
CA LEU A 45 1.46 19.40 -15.05
C LEU A 45 2.99 19.26 -15.01
N PRO A 46 3.56 18.73 -13.91
CA PRO A 46 5.01 18.54 -13.81
C PRO A 46 5.51 17.58 -14.90
N ILE A 47 6.60 17.98 -15.57
CA ILE A 47 7.20 17.23 -16.68
C ILE A 47 7.87 15.95 -16.15
N LEU A 48 7.47 14.78 -16.68
CA LEU A 48 8.04 13.46 -16.29
C LEU A 48 9.54 13.33 -16.55
N SER A 49 10.06 14.04 -17.55
CA SER A 49 11.46 14.00 -17.95
C SER A 49 12.29 15.21 -17.50
N ALA A 50 11.85 15.97 -16.49
CA ALA A 50 12.69 17.04 -15.95
C ALA A 50 14.01 16.47 -15.41
N PRO A 51 15.15 17.15 -15.58
CA PRO A 51 16.41 16.71 -14.99
C PRO A 51 16.25 16.54 -13.47
N VAL A 52 16.59 15.36 -12.98
CA VAL A 52 16.64 15.07 -11.55
C VAL A 52 17.96 15.63 -11.02
N PRO A 53 17.95 16.45 -9.96
CA PRO A 53 19.17 16.94 -9.32
C PRO A 53 20.12 15.79 -8.94
N GLU A 54 21.43 16.01 -9.06
CA GLU A 54 22.43 15.06 -8.54
C GLU A 54 22.43 15.02 -7.01
N ASP A 55 22.18 16.18 -6.39
CA ASP A 55 22.00 16.28 -4.95
C ASP A 55 20.72 15.55 -4.51
N GLY A 56 20.87 14.61 -3.57
CA GLY A 56 19.78 13.75 -3.14
C GLY A 56 18.67 14.50 -2.40
N GLU A 57 18.97 15.58 -1.69
CA GLU A 57 17.98 16.35 -0.96
C GLU A 57 17.11 17.18 -1.92
N ALA A 58 17.75 17.84 -2.89
CA ALA A 58 17.06 18.52 -3.97
C ALA A 58 16.22 17.55 -4.81
N ALA A 59 16.74 16.36 -5.11
CA ALA A 59 16.00 15.31 -5.83
C ALA A 59 14.77 14.84 -5.05
N LEU A 60 14.89 14.65 -3.74
CA LEU A 60 13.76 14.29 -2.88
C LEU A 60 12.72 15.41 -2.80
N THR A 61 13.15 16.67 -2.67
CA THR A 61 12.25 17.84 -2.71
C THR A 61 11.44 17.86 -3.99
N GLN A 62 12.11 17.74 -5.14
CA GLN A 62 11.48 17.78 -6.45
C GLN A 62 10.44 16.66 -6.61
N ALA A 63 10.73 15.44 -6.13
CA ALA A 63 9.80 14.31 -6.16
C ALA A 63 8.54 14.57 -5.31
N ILE A 64 8.72 15.04 -4.07
CA ILE A 64 7.59 15.37 -3.17
C ILE A 64 6.73 16.50 -3.74
N GLU A 65 7.33 17.58 -4.22
CA GLU A 65 6.61 18.73 -4.80
C GLU A 65 5.81 18.31 -6.03
N ARG A 66 6.41 17.49 -6.90
CA ARG A 66 5.73 16.92 -8.05
C ARG A 66 4.49 16.12 -7.64
N LYS A 67 4.62 15.23 -6.66
CA LYS A 67 3.51 14.42 -6.15
C LYS A 67 2.41 15.31 -5.58
N GLU A 68 2.76 16.33 -4.83
CA GLU A 68 1.83 17.31 -4.27
C GLU A 68 1.04 18.07 -5.34
N ILE A 69 1.70 18.54 -6.40
CA ILE A 69 1.04 19.23 -7.52
C ILE A 69 0.06 18.27 -8.23
N LEU A 70 0.46 17.02 -8.46
CA LEU A 70 -0.43 16.02 -9.09
C LEU A 70 -1.65 15.71 -8.21
N GLU A 71 -1.46 15.56 -6.90
CA GLU A 71 -2.56 15.35 -5.95
C GLU A 71 -3.52 16.54 -5.90
N GLU A 72 -2.99 17.77 -5.88
CA GLU A 72 -3.80 18.99 -5.89
C GLU A 72 -4.63 19.11 -7.17
N LYS A 73 -4.05 18.84 -8.33
CA LYS A 73 -4.77 18.94 -9.62
C LYS A 73 -5.77 17.81 -9.84
N ALA A 74 -5.52 16.62 -9.32
CA ALA A 74 -6.39 15.47 -9.57
C ALA A 74 -7.83 15.63 -9.04
N VAL A 75 -8.04 16.41 -7.98
CA VAL A 75 -9.39 16.61 -7.41
C VAL A 75 -10.34 17.33 -8.37
N GLU A 76 -9.80 18.18 -9.25
CA GLU A 76 -10.57 18.97 -10.21
C GLU A 76 -10.76 18.23 -11.55
N ILE A 77 -10.04 17.11 -11.77
CA ILE A 77 -10.03 16.38 -13.04
C ILE A 77 -10.89 15.10 -12.90
N PRO A 78 -12.06 15.03 -13.55
CA PRO A 78 -12.85 13.81 -13.60
C PRO A 78 -12.02 12.65 -14.17
N PHE A 79 -12.13 11.47 -13.57
CA PHE A 79 -11.39 10.25 -13.94
C PHE A 79 -9.89 10.21 -13.62
N ALA A 80 -9.33 11.22 -12.94
CA ALA A 80 -7.94 11.18 -12.50
C ALA A 80 -7.75 10.14 -11.38
N ILE A 81 -7.07 9.04 -11.69
CA ILE A 81 -6.64 8.03 -10.73
C ILE A 81 -5.14 8.19 -10.50
N LEU A 82 -4.74 8.30 -9.24
CA LEU A 82 -3.35 8.52 -8.85
C LEU A 82 -2.71 7.23 -8.33
N PRO A 83 -1.38 7.05 -8.45
CA PRO A 83 -0.67 6.02 -7.72
C PRO A 83 -0.77 6.20 -6.20
N HIS A 84 -0.99 5.12 -5.46
CA HIS A 84 -1.01 5.13 -3.98
C HIS A 84 0.30 4.59 -3.38
N ARG A 85 0.62 3.32 -3.67
CA ARG A 85 1.93 2.66 -3.44
C ARG A 85 2.61 2.39 -4.80
N PRO A 86 3.84 1.85 -4.84
CA PRO A 86 4.50 1.54 -6.10
C PRO A 86 3.66 0.64 -6.99
N ASN A 87 3.62 0.95 -8.28
CA ASN A 87 3.04 0.09 -9.30
C ASN A 87 4.17 -0.57 -10.06
N TYR A 88 4.22 -1.90 -10.05
CA TYR A 88 5.33 -2.64 -10.61
C TYR A 88 4.95 -4.00 -11.16
N ILE A 89 5.81 -4.50 -12.05
CA ILE A 89 5.88 -5.89 -12.44
C ILE A 89 7.29 -6.40 -12.19
N MET A 90 7.39 -7.57 -11.60
CA MET A 90 8.61 -8.31 -11.32
C MET A 90 8.50 -9.63 -12.09
N PRO A 91 9.01 -9.69 -13.33
CA PRO A 91 8.93 -10.91 -14.13
C PRO A 91 9.61 -12.10 -13.46
N VAL A 92 10.68 -11.85 -12.69
CA VAL A 92 11.44 -12.87 -11.98
C VAL A 92 11.50 -12.55 -10.50
N SER A 93 10.85 -13.40 -9.69
CA SER A 93 10.95 -13.46 -8.24
C SER A 93 11.31 -14.89 -7.84
N TYR A 94 12.41 -15.08 -7.11
CA TYR A 94 12.83 -16.36 -6.56
C TYR A 94 12.54 -16.42 -5.07
N THR A 95 11.81 -17.45 -4.64
CA THR A 95 11.49 -17.73 -3.23
C THR A 95 12.15 -19.03 -2.79
N GLU A 96 12.75 -19.05 -1.61
CA GLU A 96 13.48 -20.23 -1.11
C GLU A 96 12.53 -21.41 -0.82
N TYR A 97 11.34 -21.13 -0.28
CA TYR A 97 10.37 -22.14 0.14
C TYR A 97 8.96 -21.83 -0.36
N PRO A 98 8.57 -22.20 -1.60
CA PRO A 98 7.18 -22.08 -2.05
C PRO A 98 6.25 -22.83 -1.09
N HIS A 99 5.14 -22.21 -0.69
CA HIS A 99 4.16 -22.83 0.20
C HIS A 99 3.06 -23.52 -0.62
N ASP A 100 3.00 -24.83 -0.55
CA ASP A 100 2.04 -25.69 -1.26
C ASP A 100 1.41 -26.79 -0.41
N GLU A 101 1.56 -26.72 0.91
CA GLU A 101 1.09 -27.73 1.87
C GLU A 101 -0.40 -28.05 1.70
N GLU A 102 -1.24 -27.05 1.39
CA GLU A 102 -2.68 -27.28 1.19
C GLU A 102 -2.97 -28.12 -0.07
N PHE A 103 -2.16 -27.98 -1.12
CA PHE A 103 -2.29 -28.78 -2.34
C PHE A 103 -1.65 -30.16 -2.16
N GLU A 104 -0.53 -30.25 -1.45
CA GLU A 104 0.07 -31.53 -1.06
C GLU A 104 -0.91 -32.38 -0.24
N GLN A 105 -1.62 -31.79 0.72
CA GLN A 105 -2.63 -32.50 1.51
C GLN A 105 -3.83 -32.98 0.68
N ALA A 106 -4.25 -32.19 -0.32
CA ALA A 106 -5.42 -32.51 -1.13
C ALA A 106 -5.12 -33.50 -2.28
N LEU A 107 -3.93 -33.42 -2.87
CA LEU A 107 -3.57 -34.11 -4.12
C LEU A 107 -2.46 -35.15 -3.93
N GLY A 108 -1.74 -35.14 -2.81
CA GLY A 108 -0.64 -36.07 -2.53
C GLY A 108 0.42 -36.10 -3.63
N ASP A 109 0.84 -37.30 -4.02
CA ASP A 109 1.86 -37.52 -5.06
C ASP A 109 1.48 -36.96 -6.45
N SER A 110 0.20 -36.62 -6.67
CA SER A 110 -0.24 -36.01 -7.93
C SER A 110 0.04 -34.50 -7.99
N TRP A 111 0.41 -33.86 -6.87
CA TRP A 111 0.82 -32.47 -6.85
C TRP A 111 2.30 -32.33 -7.23
N PRO A 112 2.63 -31.68 -8.36
CA PRO A 112 4.02 -31.60 -8.81
C PRO A 112 4.82 -30.46 -8.14
N GLY A 113 4.23 -29.73 -7.19
CA GLY A 113 4.88 -28.63 -6.48
C GLY A 113 4.82 -27.29 -7.22
N TYR A 114 4.83 -26.19 -6.45
CA TYR A 114 5.12 -24.87 -7.01
C TYR A 114 6.60 -24.75 -7.42
N MET A 115 6.88 -23.85 -8.36
CA MET A 115 8.26 -23.48 -8.67
C MET A 115 8.74 -22.39 -7.72
N ASN A 116 10.05 -22.41 -7.42
CA ASN A 116 10.71 -21.35 -6.68
C ASN A 116 10.70 -20.01 -7.42
N VAL A 117 10.57 -20.01 -8.74
CA VAL A 117 10.53 -18.81 -9.57
C VAL A 117 9.09 -18.51 -9.98
N GLU A 118 8.64 -17.29 -9.73
CA GLU A 118 7.33 -16.79 -10.15
C GLU A 118 7.40 -15.32 -10.56
N ALA A 119 6.41 -14.86 -11.32
CA ALA A 119 6.21 -13.45 -11.57
C ALA A 119 5.41 -12.84 -10.40
N MET A 120 5.70 -11.59 -10.08
CA MET A 120 4.90 -10.81 -9.13
C MET A 120 4.52 -9.47 -9.75
N PHE A 121 3.39 -8.92 -9.35
CA PHE A 121 3.08 -7.54 -9.67
C PHE A 121 2.23 -6.88 -8.59
N GLN A 122 2.30 -5.56 -8.54
CA GLN A 122 1.47 -4.74 -7.68
C GLN A 122 0.82 -3.62 -8.49
N ILE A 123 -0.49 -3.50 -8.34
CA ILE A 123 -1.27 -2.37 -8.84
C ILE A 123 -1.81 -1.64 -7.62
N SER A 124 -1.52 -0.35 -7.49
CA SER A 124 -1.90 0.44 -6.34
C SER A 124 -2.34 1.84 -6.75
N VAL A 125 -3.61 2.11 -6.54
CA VAL A 125 -4.27 3.34 -6.98
C VAL A 125 -5.00 4.01 -5.82
N LYS A 126 -5.14 5.33 -5.90
CA LYS A 126 -5.99 6.14 -5.03
C LYS A 126 -6.78 7.16 -5.84
N TYR A 127 -7.92 7.51 -5.28
CA TYR A 127 -8.80 8.55 -5.77
C TYR A 127 -9.08 9.53 -4.64
N GLN A 128 -8.94 10.82 -4.92
CA GLN A 128 -9.20 11.88 -3.94
C GLN A 128 -10.71 12.11 -3.86
N ILE A 129 -11.30 11.77 -2.71
CA ILE A 129 -12.73 11.95 -2.48
C ILE A 129 -13.02 13.40 -2.09
N HIS A 130 -12.17 13.97 -1.24
CA HIS A 130 -12.39 15.29 -0.68
C HIS A 130 -11.08 16.00 -0.32
N GLN A 131 -11.08 17.31 -0.47
CA GLN A 131 -10.04 18.20 0.02
C GLN A 131 -10.68 19.21 0.97
N PHE A 132 -10.27 19.18 2.24
CA PHE A 132 -10.94 19.96 3.28
C PHE A 132 -10.67 21.46 3.17
N ASP A 133 -9.50 21.84 2.67
CA ASP A 133 -9.12 23.22 2.42
C ASP A 133 -8.05 23.26 1.33
N LYS A 134 -8.04 24.32 0.52
CA LYS A 134 -7.05 24.51 -0.55
C LYS A 134 -5.67 24.90 0.01
N GLN A 135 -5.62 25.49 1.20
CA GLN A 135 -4.40 25.98 1.85
C GLN A 135 -3.73 24.89 2.69
N ASN A 136 -4.51 24.06 3.40
CA ASN A 136 -3.99 22.89 4.09
C ASN A 136 -3.99 21.66 3.18
N LYS A 137 -2.92 20.86 3.19
CA LYS A 137 -2.79 19.67 2.31
C LYS A 137 -3.53 18.46 2.88
N ASN A 138 -4.67 18.70 3.54
CA ASN A 138 -5.47 17.68 4.19
C ASN A 138 -6.49 17.11 3.20
N ARG A 139 -6.39 15.80 2.96
CA ARG A 139 -7.08 15.15 1.84
C ARG A 139 -7.63 13.80 2.27
N LEU A 140 -8.85 13.48 1.84
CA LEU A 140 -9.48 12.19 2.03
C LEU A 140 -9.36 11.37 0.75
N TYR A 141 -8.90 10.13 0.88
CA TYR A 141 -8.68 9.23 -0.24
C TYR A 141 -9.37 7.89 -0.01
N VAL A 142 -9.90 7.32 -1.10
CA VAL A 142 -10.06 5.87 -1.22
C VAL A 142 -8.90 5.32 -2.03
N ALA A 143 -8.38 4.18 -1.63
CA ALA A 143 -7.31 3.49 -2.34
C ALA A 143 -7.59 2.00 -2.44
N TYR A 144 -6.91 1.38 -3.40
CA TYR A 144 -6.92 -0.05 -3.60
C TYR A 144 -5.54 -0.50 -4.03
N THR A 145 -4.98 -1.45 -3.29
CA THR A 145 -3.74 -2.13 -3.66
C THR A 145 -4.02 -3.61 -3.91
N ASN A 146 -3.54 -4.12 -5.03
CA ASN A 146 -3.52 -5.53 -5.37
C ASN A 146 -2.09 -6.00 -5.51
N LYS A 147 -1.70 -7.06 -4.81
CA LYS A 147 -0.40 -7.75 -4.97
C LYS A 147 -0.64 -9.19 -5.38
N SER A 148 -0.11 -9.60 -6.53
CA SER A 148 -0.36 -10.93 -7.11
C SER A 148 0.95 -11.72 -7.28
N TYR A 149 0.86 -13.03 -7.09
CA TYR A 149 1.93 -14.01 -7.21
C TYR A 149 1.54 -15.05 -8.26
N TRP A 150 2.28 -15.08 -9.37
CA TRP A 150 1.90 -15.83 -10.56
C TRP A 150 2.96 -16.86 -10.93
N GLN A 151 2.58 -18.14 -10.87
CA GLN A 151 3.41 -19.28 -11.26
C GLN A 151 3.53 -19.39 -12.80
N VAL A 152 3.87 -18.30 -13.47
CA VAL A 152 3.93 -18.18 -14.93
C VAL A 152 4.85 -19.20 -15.60
N TYR A 153 5.86 -19.68 -14.87
CA TYR A 153 6.82 -20.67 -15.34
C TYR A 153 6.38 -22.12 -15.11
N SER A 154 5.33 -22.33 -14.31
CA SER A 154 4.88 -23.65 -13.87
C SER A 154 3.90 -24.27 -14.88
N GLU A 155 4.42 -24.69 -16.03
CA GLU A 155 3.63 -25.31 -17.11
C GLU A 155 2.86 -26.56 -16.64
N ARG A 156 3.49 -27.36 -15.77
CA ARG A 156 2.95 -28.61 -15.21
C ARG A 156 1.65 -28.46 -14.40
N ILE A 157 1.33 -27.26 -13.95
CA ILE A 157 0.11 -26.93 -13.19
C ILE A 157 -0.74 -25.87 -13.88
N SER A 158 -0.53 -25.65 -15.19
CA SER A 158 -1.26 -24.65 -15.99
C SER A 158 -1.04 -23.20 -15.56
N ARG A 159 0.15 -22.90 -15.01
CA ARG A 159 0.61 -21.53 -14.70
C ARG A 159 -0.39 -20.71 -13.86
N PRO A 160 -0.83 -21.20 -12.69
CA PRO A 160 -1.89 -20.57 -11.91
C PRO A 160 -1.38 -19.34 -11.16
N PHE A 161 -2.29 -18.45 -10.77
CA PHE A 161 -2.01 -17.52 -9.68
C PHE A 161 -1.96 -18.31 -8.39
N ARG A 162 -0.83 -18.22 -7.67
CA ARG A 162 -0.65 -18.87 -6.36
C ARG A 162 -1.39 -18.10 -5.28
N GLU A 163 -1.35 -16.78 -5.33
CA GLU A 163 -1.95 -15.90 -4.33
C GLU A 163 -2.20 -14.52 -4.93
N THR A 164 -3.28 -13.89 -4.47
CA THR A 164 -3.60 -12.50 -4.76
C THR A 164 -4.05 -11.83 -3.47
N ASN A 165 -3.50 -10.68 -3.10
CA ASN A 165 -3.95 -9.92 -1.93
C ASN A 165 -4.63 -8.63 -2.39
N HIS A 166 -5.86 -8.43 -1.92
CA HIS A 166 -6.72 -7.30 -2.16
C HIS A 166 -6.73 -6.41 -0.92
N GLU A 167 -6.31 -5.16 -1.05
CA GLU A 167 -6.14 -4.23 0.06
C GLU A 167 -6.82 -2.87 -0.22
N PRO A 168 -8.16 -2.78 -0.09
CA PRO A 168 -8.86 -1.50 -0.11
C PRO A 168 -8.62 -0.70 1.18
N GLU A 169 -8.58 0.62 1.03
CA GLU A 169 -8.27 1.55 2.10
C GLU A 169 -9.09 2.84 1.97
N LEU A 170 -9.58 3.38 3.08
CA LEU A 170 -10.08 4.75 3.20
C LEU A 170 -9.15 5.48 4.17
N PHE A 171 -8.47 6.54 3.73
CA PHE A 171 -7.52 7.22 4.60
C PHE A 171 -7.57 8.74 4.49
N LEU A 172 -7.37 9.37 5.64
CA LEU A 172 -7.14 10.79 5.80
C LEU A 172 -5.64 11.06 5.78
N GLN A 173 -5.21 11.96 4.90
CA GLN A 173 -3.85 12.50 4.85
C GLN A 173 -3.84 13.89 5.48
N LEU A 174 -2.88 14.15 6.36
CA LEU A 174 -2.71 15.42 7.06
C LEU A 174 -1.27 15.91 6.93
N THR A 175 -1.08 17.22 6.85
CA THR A 175 0.24 17.87 6.95
C THR A 175 0.28 18.77 8.18
N PRO A 176 0.50 18.19 9.38
CA PRO A 176 0.46 18.97 10.62
C PRO A 176 1.68 19.90 10.71
N ASN A 177 1.52 21.03 11.41
CA ASN A 177 2.65 21.91 11.76
C ASN A 177 3.28 21.47 13.10
N TRP A 178 3.63 20.18 13.23
CA TRP A 178 4.07 19.57 14.50
C TRP A 178 5.57 19.26 14.51
N GLY A 179 6.40 20.29 14.35
CA GLY A 179 7.86 20.16 14.45
C GLY A 179 8.44 19.16 13.45
N TYR A 180 8.79 17.96 13.94
CA TYR A 180 9.44 16.90 13.16
C TYR A 180 8.48 16.11 12.26
N ILE A 181 7.16 16.13 12.48
CA ILE A 181 6.25 15.33 11.66
C ILE A 181 5.78 16.14 10.46
N ASN A 182 6.21 15.76 9.26
CA ASN A 182 5.87 16.46 8.02
C ASN A 182 4.57 15.96 7.40
N ARG A 183 4.20 14.70 7.65
CA ARG A 183 2.95 14.10 7.17
C ARG A 183 2.41 13.08 8.16
N MET A 184 1.09 13.03 8.26
CA MET A 184 0.37 11.98 8.97
C MET A 184 -0.69 11.35 8.08
N THR A 185 -0.97 10.08 8.31
CA THR A 185 -2.11 9.38 7.72
C THR A 185 -2.90 8.65 8.79
N LEU A 186 -4.22 8.61 8.66
CA LEU A 186 -5.09 7.74 9.45
C LEU A 186 -5.98 6.95 8.50
N SER A 187 -5.91 5.64 8.58
CA SER A 187 -6.46 4.73 7.58
C SER A 187 -7.37 3.69 8.22
N LEU A 188 -8.49 3.41 7.55
CA LEU A 188 -9.27 2.18 7.68
C LEU A 188 -8.90 1.26 6.52
N ASN A 189 -8.34 0.11 6.87
CA ASN A 189 -7.73 -0.81 5.94
C ASN A 189 -8.34 -2.20 6.07
N HIS A 190 -8.69 -2.80 4.95
CA HIS A 190 -8.99 -4.23 4.87
C HIS A 190 -7.97 -4.88 3.97
N GLN A 191 -7.52 -6.07 4.32
CA GLN A 191 -6.69 -6.89 3.46
C GLN A 191 -7.23 -8.31 3.48
N SER A 192 -7.45 -8.89 2.30
CA SER A 192 -7.85 -10.29 2.16
C SER A 192 -7.25 -10.89 0.91
N ASN A 193 -7.21 -12.22 0.82
CA ASN A 193 -6.75 -12.90 -0.38
C ASN A 193 -7.86 -13.34 -1.35
N GLY A 194 -9.13 -13.09 -1.00
CA GLY A 194 -10.27 -13.43 -1.83
C GLY A 194 -10.51 -14.94 -2.02
N GLN A 195 -9.85 -15.78 -1.22
CA GLN A 195 -10.01 -17.24 -1.22
C GLN A 195 -11.15 -17.67 -0.30
N PHE A 196 -11.50 -18.95 -0.33
CA PHE A 196 -12.57 -19.54 0.50
C PHE A 196 -12.02 -20.52 1.54
N GLN A 197 -12.75 -20.68 2.65
CA GLN A 197 -12.50 -21.70 3.70
C GLN A 197 -11.03 -21.74 4.16
N GLY A 198 -10.40 -22.92 4.20
CA GLY A 198 -9.04 -23.10 4.72
C GLY A 198 -7.95 -22.30 4.00
N LEU A 199 -8.22 -21.80 2.79
CA LEU A 199 -7.33 -20.91 2.03
C LEU A 199 -7.62 -19.43 2.28
N SER A 200 -8.78 -19.09 2.87
CA SER A 200 -9.15 -17.72 3.19
C SER A 200 -8.18 -17.13 4.21
N ARG A 201 -7.71 -15.91 3.92
CA ARG A 201 -6.95 -15.08 4.85
C ARG A 201 -7.49 -13.67 4.78
N SER A 202 -7.74 -13.07 5.93
CA SER A 202 -8.22 -11.70 6.01
C SER A 202 -7.98 -11.06 7.37
N TRP A 203 -7.94 -9.74 7.38
CA TRP A 203 -7.91 -8.93 8.59
C TRP A 203 -8.29 -7.48 8.28
N ASN A 204 -8.73 -6.78 9.33
CA ASN A 204 -9.12 -5.38 9.28
C ASN A 204 -8.25 -4.58 10.26
N ARG A 205 -7.82 -3.37 9.85
CA ARG A 205 -6.87 -2.55 10.60
C ARG A 205 -7.28 -1.08 10.61
N ILE A 206 -6.98 -0.41 11.71
CA ILE A 206 -6.80 1.03 11.76
C ILE A 206 -5.29 1.29 11.72
N ILE A 207 -4.80 2.03 10.75
CA ILE A 207 -3.37 2.31 10.58
C ILE A 207 -3.14 3.80 10.75
N ALA A 208 -2.24 4.18 11.65
CA ALA A 208 -1.74 5.55 11.75
C ALA A 208 -0.33 5.59 11.16
N GLY A 209 -0.06 6.53 10.26
CA GLY A 209 1.28 6.74 9.67
C GLY A 209 1.82 8.09 10.10
N PHE A 210 3.09 8.13 10.49
CA PHE A 210 3.80 9.35 10.86
C PHE A 210 5.10 9.41 10.08
N TYR A 211 5.30 10.49 9.31
CA TYR A 211 6.45 10.62 8.42
C TYR A 211 7.25 11.88 8.72
N HIS A 212 8.56 11.69 8.89
CA HIS A 212 9.55 12.73 9.07
C HIS A 212 10.50 12.73 7.87
N ARG A 213 10.76 13.91 7.33
CA ARG A 213 11.74 14.16 6.30
C ARG A 213 12.97 14.81 6.93
N ASP A 214 14.13 14.28 6.61
CA ASP A 214 15.42 14.85 6.98
C ASP A 214 16.40 14.72 5.80
N GLY A 215 16.83 15.86 5.27
CA GLY A 215 17.65 15.95 4.06
C GLY A 215 17.05 15.17 2.88
N ASN A 216 17.81 14.16 2.42
CA ASN A 216 17.45 13.23 1.35
C ASN A 216 16.75 11.95 1.81
N SER A 217 16.30 11.90 3.07
CA SER A 217 15.65 10.74 3.66
C SER A 217 14.23 11.04 4.14
N VAL A 218 13.37 10.02 4.08
CA VAL A 218 12.04 9.99 4.72
C VAL A 218 12.01 8.79 5.66
N TYR A 219 11.64 9.06 6.90
CA TYR A 219 11.43 8.07 7.94
C TYR A 219 9.93 7.98 8.22
N GLY A 220 9.42 6.76 8.32
CA GLY A 220 8.01 6.47 8.58
C GLY A 220 7.86 5.49 9.73
N ILE A 221 6.85 5.68 10.56
CA ILE A 221 6.37 4.65 11.49
C ILE A 221 4.86 4.50 11.26
N GLU A 222 4.43 3.27 11.05
CA GLU A 222 3.06 2.91 10.73
C GLU A 222 2.49 1.92 11.76
N PRO A 223 2.18 2.33 13.01
CA PRO A 223 1.44 1.47 13.92
C PRO A 223 0.04 1.14 13.39
N TRP A 224 -0.42 -0.07 13.67
CA TRP A 224 -1.78 -0.48 13.39
C TRP A 224 -2.44 -1.17 14.57
N TRP A 225 -3.74 -0.95 14.68
CA TRP A 225 -4.62 -1.72 15.55
C TRP A 225 -5.46 -2.65 14.69
N ARG A 226 -5.34 -3.97 14.94
CA ARG A 226 -6.21 -4.97 14.31
C ARG A 226 -7.60 -4.86 14.93
N ILE A 227 -8.60 -4.61 14.10
CA ILE A 227 -10.01 -4.61 14.51
C ILE A 227 -10.39 -6.05 14.87
N PRO A 228 -10.89 -6.32 16.09
CA PRO A 228 -11.24 -7.67 16.51
C PRO A 228 -12.35 -8.29 15.65
N GLU A 229 -12.11 -9.52 15.21
CA GLU A 229 -13.11 -10.41 14.63
C GLU A 229 -13.60 -11.41 15.69
N THR A 230 -14.48 -12.35 15.34
CA THR A 230 -14.87 -13.45 16.23
C THR A 230 -13.62 -14.21 16.71
N LYS A 231 -13.68 -14.80 17.91
CA LYS A 231 -12.52 -15.47 18.51
C LYS A 231 -12.31 -16.91 18.01
N LYS A 232 -13.30 -17.49 17.33
CA LYS A 232 -13.21 -18.85 16.84
C LYS A 232 -12.48 -18.84 15.49
N ALA A 233 -11.91 -19.97 15.13
CA ALA A 233 -11.44 -20.23 13.77
C ALA A 233 -12.06 -21.57 13.37
N ASP A 234 -13.19 -21.52 12.68
CA ASP A 234 -13.87 -22.65 12.07
C ASP A 234 -13.65 -22.55 10.54
N PRO A 235 -12.85 -23.45 9.95
CA PRO A 235 -12.60 -23.47 8.51
C PRO A 235 -13.86 -23.61 7.65
N ASN A 236 -14.99 -24.03 8.23
CA ASN A 236 -16.27 -24.17 7.55
C ASN A 236 -17.21 -22.98 7.76
N ASP A 237 -16.86 -22.02 8.62
CA ASP A 237 -17.65 -20.81 8.85
C ASP A 237 -17.00 -19.62 8.11
N PRO A 238 -17.58 -19.15 7.00
CA PRO A 238 -17.05 -18.03 6.22
C PRO A 238 -17.16 -16.68 6.96
N THR A 239 -17.76 -16.64 8.15
CA THR A 239 -17.87 -15.45 8.98
C THR A 239 -16.84 -15.38 10.10
N ASP A 240 -15.98 -16.41 10.21
CA ASP A 240 -15.05 -16.55 11.32
C ASP A 240 -13.68 -15.91 11.07
N ASN A 241 -12.78 -16.02 12.05
CA ASN A 241 -11.46 -15.41 11.99
C ASN A 241 -10.46 -16.32 11.27
N ASP A 242 -10.14 -15.96 10.03
CA ASP A 242 -9.25 -16.73 9.14
C ASP A 242 -7.82 -16.91 9.68
N ASN A 243 -7.33 -15.95 10.46
CA ASN A 243 -5.95 -15.92 10.94
C ASN A 243 -5.86 -15.19 12.30
N PRO A 244 -6.32 -15.83 13.39
CA PRO A 244 -6.41 -15.19 14.71
C PRO A 244 -5.04 -14.80 15.28
N ASP A 245 -3.99 -15.50 14.88
CA ASP A 245 -2.63 -15.31 15.37
C ASP A 245 -1.72 -14.49 14.44
N ILE A 246 -2.26 -13.81 13.41
CA ILE A 246 -1.48 -12.98 12.47
C ILE A 246 -0.57 -11.93 13.16
N HIS A 247 -1.04 -11.37 14.29
CA HIS A 247 -0.29 -10.42 15.11
C HIS A 247 1.01 -11.02 15.70
N LYS A 248 1.08 -12.34 15.87
CA LYS A 248 2.29 -13.04 16.34
C LYS A 248 3.41 -13.05 15.29
N TYR A 249 3.11 -12.70 14.04
CA TYR A 249 4.06 -12.72 12.92
C TYR A 249 4.30 -11.32 12.36
N LEU A 250 3.23 -10.60 12.02
CA LEU A 250 3.34 -9.26 11.44
C LEU A 250 3.50 -8.16 12.49
N GLY A 251 3.10 -8.41 13.73
CA GLY A 251 3.18 -7.45 14.82
C GLY A 251 2.12 -6.36 14.75
N TYR A 252 2.51 -5.18 15.23
CA TYR A 252 1.62 -4.05 15.52
C TYR A 252 1.99 -2.77 14.77
N GLY A 253 2.97 -2.84 13.89
CA GLY A 253 3.44 -1.69 13.13
C GLY A 253 4.63 -2.04 12.26
N ASN A 254 4.98 -1.12 11.37
CA ASN A 254 6.24 -1.17 10.64
C ASN A 254 6.99 0.17 10.75
N PHE A 255 8.29 0.08 10.52
CA PHE A 255 9.17 1.20 10.25
C PHE A 255 9.50 1.23 8.75
N LEU A 256 9.57 2.43 8.19
CA LEU A 256 9.98 2.68 6.81
C LEU A 256 11.12 3.69 6.81
N TRP A 257 12.11 3.44 5.96
CA TRP A 257 13.12 4.42 5.60
C TRP A 257 13.26 4.44 4.08
N TYR A 258 13.14 5.63 3.49
CA TYR A 258 13.37 5.88 2.08
C TYR A 258 14.48 6.90 1.95
N LYS A 259 15.42 6.67 1.04
CA LYS A 259 16.52 7.60 0.78
C LYS A 259 16.73 7.80 -0.71
N LYS A 260 16.79 9.06 -1.12
CA LYS A 260 17.10 9.46 -2.49
C LYS A 260 18.60 9.66 -2.66
N VAL A 261 19.19 9.05 -3.69
CA VAL A 261 20.62 9.15 -4.02
C VAL A 261 20.74 9.51 -5.50
N GLY A 262 20.75 10.80 -5.81
CA GLY A 262 20.63 11.29 -7.18
C GLY A 262 19.38 10.75 -7.87
N GLN A 263 19.56 10.00 -8.95
CA GLN A 263 18.46 9.36 -9.70
C GLN A 263 17.97 8.04 -9.09
N GLU A 264 18.75 7.46 -8.18
CA GLU A 264 18.47 6.18 -7.53
C GLU A 264 17.69 6.39 -6.23
N ALA A 265 17.19 5.29 -5.67
CA ALA A 265 16.57 5.29 -4.35
C ALA A 265 16.81 3.96 -3.62
N LEU A 266 16.91 4.07 -2.30
CA LEU A 266 16.92 2.93 -1.38
C LEU A 266 15.67 2.99 -0.52
N MET A 267 15.03 1.84 -0.32
CA MET A 267 13.95 1.67 0.65
C MET A 267 14.29 0.52 1.58
N PHE A 268 13.97 0.71 2.86
CA PHE A 268 13.98 -0.31 3.88
C PHE A 268 12.66 -0.28 4.63
N ARG A 269 12.06 -1.45 4.84
CA ARG A 269 10.88 -1.62 5.69
C ARG A 269 11.12 -2.75 6.67
N LEU A 270 10.65 -2.58 7.90
CA LEU A 270 10.84 -3.55 8.98
C LEU A 270 9.57 -3.63 9.83
N GLY A 271 9.11 -4.85 10.11
CA GLY A 271 8.07 -5.13 11.10
C GLY A 271 8.52 -6.16 12.12
N ASN A 272 8.02 -6.04 13.34
CA ASN A 272 8.33 -6.98 14.43
C ASN A 272 7.12 -7.16 15.35
N ASN A 273 6.96 -8.36 15.90
CA ASN A 273 5.88 -8.69 16.82
C ASN A 273 6.11 -8.19 18.26
N LEU A 274 7.30 -7.67 18.56
CA LEU A 274 7.74 -7.16 19.87
C LEU A 274 7.56 -8.15 21.03
N ASN A 275 7.50 -9.45 20.71
CA ASN A 275 7.46 -10.49 21.72
C ASN A 275 8.88 -10.87 22.12
N PHE A 276 9.21 -10.75 23.41
CA PHE A 276 10.56 -11.01 23.93
C PHE A 276 10.87 -12.51 24.11
N GLU A 277 9.86 -13.37 24.18
CA GLU A 277 10.03 -14.82 24.33
C GLU A 277 10.08 -15.53 22.96
N LYS A 278 9.15 -15.17 22.07
CA LYS A 278 9.03 -15.73 20.71
C LYS A 278 8.99 -14.61 19.68
N ASN A 279 10.14 -14.00 19.47
CA ASN A 279 10.29 -12.88 18.54
C ASN A 279 10.14 -13.33 17.09
N ARG A 280 9.35 -12.59 16.31
CA ARG A 280 9.18 -12.76 14.87
C ARG A 280 9.09 -11.41 14.20
N GLY A 281 9.54 -11.34 12.96
CA GLY A 281 9.48 -10.12 12.17
C GLY A 281 9.75 -10.36 10.70
N TRP A 282 9.84 -9.26 9.97
CA TRP A 282 10.10 -9.25 8.54
C TRP A 282 10.81 -7.96 8.14
N GLY A 283 11.63 -8.06 7.11
CA GLY A 283 12.37 -6.95 6.51
C GLY A 283 12.26 -6.99 4.99
N GLU A 284 12.20 -5.81 4.38
CA GLU A 284 12.22 -5.63 2.93
C GLU A 284 13.23 -4.53 2.61
N VAL A 285 14.17 -4.83 1.72
CA VAL A 285 15.12 -3.87 1.16
C VAL A 285 14.87 -3.76 -0.32
N GLU A 286 14.90 -2.55 -0.84
CA GLU A 286 14.69 -2.29 -2.24
C GLU A 286 15.69 -1.24 -2.76
N PHE A 287 16.25 -1.51 -3.94
CA PHE A 287 17.07 -0.57 -4.68
C PHE A 287 16.41 -0.28 -6.02
N THR A 288 16.11 0.99 -6.26
CA THR A 288 15.45 1.47 -7.48
C THR A 288 16.41 2.37 -8.28
N PHE A 289 16.50 2.15 -9.58
CA PHE A 289 17.40 2.88 -10.50
C PHE A 289 16.69 3.26 -11.80
N PRO A 290 17.12 4.33 -12.49
CA PRO A 290 16.46 4.78 -13.71
C PRO A 290 16.63 3.77 -14.86
N LEU A 291 15.53 3.45 -15.56
CA LEU A 291 15.54 2.65 -16.77
C LEU A 291 14.87 3.42 -17.92
N GLY A 292 15.62 4.34 -18.50
CA GLY A 292 15.11 5.29 -19.50
C GLY A 292 14.30 6.42 -18.87
N ARG A 293 13.42 7.05 -19.66
CA ARG A 293 12.71 8.29 -19.26
C ARG A 293 11.42 8.07 -18.47
N ARG A 294 10.86 6.85 -18.45
CA ARG A 294 9.51 6.57 -17.92
C ARG A 294 9.44 5.39 -16.97
N PHE A 295 10.43 4.50 -17.00
CA PHE A 295 10.43 3.29 -16.19
C PHE A 295 11.61 3.34 -15.24
N LEU A 296 11.43 2.72 -14.07
CA LEU A 296 12.51 2.48 -13.14
C LEU A 296 12.74 0.97 -13.09
N GLY A 297 14.00 0.56 -13.09
CA GLY A 297 14.36 -0.80 -12.70
C GLY A 297 14.42 -0.88 -11.18
N PHE A 298 14.12 -2.04 -10.61
CA PHE A 298 14.33 -2.25 -9.18
C PHE A 298 14.69 -3.70 -8.84
N VAL A 299 15.42 -3.84 -7.73
CA VAL A 299 15.70 -5.12 -7.07
C VAL A 299 15.10 -5.06 -5.69
N GLN A 300 14.37 -6.11 -5.30
CA GLN A 300 13.79 -6.24 -3.97
C GLN A 300 14.28 -7.53 -3.31
N TYR A 301 14.66 -7.43 -2.04
CA TYR A 301 14.92 -8.56 -1.17
C TYR A 301 13.98 -8.50 0.03
N PHE A 302 13.27 -9.60 0.28
CA PHE A 302 12.40 -9.79 1.43
C PHE A 302 12.89 -10.96 2.28
N GLU A 303 12.90 -10.78 3.59
CA GLU A 303 13.22 -11.83 4.54
C GLU A 303 12.32 -11.75 5.79
N GLY A 304 11.63 -12.84 6.10
CA GLY A 304 10.78 -12.94 7.30
C GLY A 304 9.37 -13.46 7.02
N TYR A 305 8.41 -13.03 7.84
CA TYR A 305 7.03 -13.53 7.80
C TYR A 305 6.07 -12.61 7.03
N GLY A 306 5.08 -13.21 6.35
CA GLY A 306 3.95 -12.50 5.75
C GLY A 306 4.29 -11.59 4.59
N HIS A 307 5.14 -12.08 3.70
CA HIS A 307 5.30 -11.52 2.37
C HIS A 307 3.97 -11.48 1.59
N SER A 308 3.14 -12.53 1.75
CA SER A 308 1.77 -12.67 1.28
C SER A 308 0.85 -13.07 2.43
N LEU A 309 -0.47 -12.89 2.29
CA LEU A 309 -1.42 -13.29 3.33
C LEU A 309 -1.48 -14.80 3.52
N ILE A 310 -1.50 -15.61 2.46
CA ILE A 310 -1.50 -17.08 2.60
C ILE A 310 -0.27 -17.58 3.36
N GLU A 311 0.87 -16.89 3.23
CA GLU A 311 2.14 -17.20 3.91
C GLU A 311 2.37 -16.34 5.17
N TYR A 312 1.35 -15.72 5.78
CA TYR A 312 1.53 -14.83 6.94
C TYR A 312 2.31 -15.45 8.10
N ASN A 313 2.17 -16.77 8.29
CA ASN A 313 2.79 -17.54 9.36
C ASN A 313 4.00 -18.38 8.88
N ARG A 314 4.47 -18.15 7.66
CA ARG A 314 5.63 -18.84 7.06
C ARG A 314 6.80 -17.89 6.89
N TYR A 315 7.98 -18.35 7.26
CA TYR A 315 9.21 -17.59 7.05
C TYR A 315 9.66 -17.76 5.61
N GLN A 316 9.97 -16.66 4.94
CA GLN A 316 10.34 -16.63 3.54
C GLN A 316 11.62 -15.83 3.34
N ARG A 317 12.41 -16.25 2.37
CA ARG A 317 13.44 -15.44 1.73
C ARG A 317 13.14 -15.33 0.26
N ARG A 318 13.15 -14.10 -0.24
CA ARG A 318 12.79 -13.84 -1.62
C ARG A 318 13.62 -12.70 -2.18
N ILE A 319 14.09 -12.91 -3.41
CA ILE A 319 14.74 -11.86 -4.20
C ILE A 319 14.01 -11.74 -5.53
N GLY A 320 13.87 -10.53 -6.04
CA GLY A 320 13.33 -10.36 -7.38
C GLY A 320 13.71 -9.06 -8.05
N PHE A 321 13.51 -9.06 -9.36
CA PHE A 321 13.95 -8.03 -10.29
C PHE A 321 12.76 -7.60 -11.14
N GLY A 322 12.55 -6.29 -11.25
CA GLY A 322 11.37 -5.78 -11.94
C GLY A 322 11.48 -4.37 -12.46
N PHE A 323 10.34 -3.90 -12.95
CA PHE A 323 10.13 -2.57 -13.49
C PHE A 323 9.01 -1.88 -12.74
N LYS A 324 9.21 -0.61 -12.36
CA LYS A 324 8.19 0.25 -11.77
C LYS A 324 7.71 1.30 -12.76
N ILE A 325 6.44 1.60 -12.66
CA ILE A 325 5.78 2.72 -13.33
C ILE A 325 5.68 3.91 -12.37
N SER A 326 5.51 3.63 -11.07
CA SER A 326 5.49 4.63 -10.01
C SER A 326 6.21 4.10 -8.77
N ASP A 327 6.91 4.98 -8.09
CA ASP A 327 7.54 4.73 -6.78
C ASP A 327 6.73 5.42 -5.67
N TYR A 328 7.17 5.32 -4.41
CA TYR A 328 6.48 5.96 -3.29
C TYR A 328 6.47 7.50 -3.35
N LEU A 329 7.47 8.11 -4.01
CA LEU A 329 7.68 9.56 -4.10
C LEU A 329 7.92 10.03 -5.54
#